data_AF-A0A8T2AZE7-F1
#
_entry.id   AF-A0A8T2AZE7-F1
#
_cell.length_a   1.000
_cell.length_b   1.000
_cell.length_c   1.000
_cell.angle_alpha   90.00
_cell.angle_beta   90.00
_cell.angle_gamma   90.00
#
_symmetry.space_group_name_H-M   'P 1'
#
loop_
_entity.id
_entity.type
_entity.pdbx_description
1 polymer ?
#
loop_
_entity_poly.entity_id
_entity_poly.type
_entity_poly.pdbx_seq_one_letter_code
_entity_poly.pdbx_strand_id
1 'polypeptide(L)'
;MNAFRKLKSEADSQLLDIRDDKTLATLASPNLKFLGKSSVQVPFSENDEDGFLKKVKGRFSDPENTVVYVLDNFDGNSSKVAELLIKNGFKEAYYIRGGARGKNGWLAIQEELLPPPVHMYTAKNVKSSNNNEASIVGNEN
;
A
#
# COMPACT_ATOMS: atom_id res chain seq x y z
N MET A 1 16.86 -4.37 4.56
CA MET A 1 15.59 -5.06 4.29
C MET A 1 14.55 -4.00 3.94
N ASN A 2 13.83 -4.10 2.81
CA ASN A 2 12.79 -3.12 2.45
C ASN A 2 11.40 -3.58 2.95
N ALA A 3 10.43 -2.66 3.00
CA ALA A 3 9.09 -2.95 3.52
C ALA A 3 8.38 -4.07 2.74
N PHE A 4 8.57 -4.11 1.41
CA PHE A 4 8.00 -5.15 0.56
C PHE A 4 8.47 -6.56 0.93
N ARG A 5 9.76 -6.76 1.25
CA ARG A 5 10.27 -8.07 1.68
C ARG A 5 9.57 -8.57 2.94
N LYS A 6 9.32 -7.68 3.90
CA LYS A 6 8.61 -8.06 5.12
C LYS A 6 7.11 -8.31 4.85
N LEU A 7 6.47 -7.44 4.09
CA LEU A 7 5.07 -7.62 3.65
C LEU A 7 4.87 -8.95 2.89
N LYS A 8 5.88 -9.40 2.14
CA LYS A 8 5.88 -10.70 1.46
C LYS A 8 6.07 -11.88 2.42
N SER A 9 6.93 -11.75 3.42
CA SER A 9 7.27 -12.87 4.33
C SER A 9 6.23 -13.12 5.41
N GLU A 10 5.59 -12.05 5.91
CA GLU A 10 4.60 -12.16 6.98
C GLU A 10 3.25 -12.62 6.42
N ALA A 11 2.77 -13.81 6.78
CA ALA A 11 1.52 -14.38 6.28
C ALA A 11 0.30 -13.48 6.61
N ASP A 12 0.16 -13.09 7.87
CA ASP A 12 -0.94 -12.27 8.38
C ASP A 12 -0.60 -10.77 8.33
N SER A 13 -0.14 -10.32 7.16
CA SER A 13 0.17 -8.91 6.92
C SER A 13 -0.65 -8.28 5.83
N GLN A 14 -0.99 -7.00 6.04
CA GLN A 14 -1.77 -6.19 5.11
C GLN A 14 -1.15 -4.79 4.99
N LEU A 15 -1.44 -4.11 3.87
CA LEU A 15 -1.02 -2.73 3.64
C LEU A 15 -2.20 -1.79 3.96
N LEU A 16 -1.96 -0.76 4.76
CA LEU A 16 -2.87 0.36 4.99
C LEU A 16 -2.35 1.60 4.26
N ASP A 17 -3.07 2.04 3.24
CA ASP A 17 -2.78 3.26 2.50
C ASP A 17 -3.59 4.43 3.09
N ILE A 18 -2.88 5.40 3.66
CA ILE A 18 -3.48 6.52 4.39
C ILE A 18 -3.52 7.82 3.59
N ARG A 19 -3.16 7.77 2.31
CA ARG A 19 -3.15 8.92 1.41
C ARG A 19 -4.57 9.41 1.16
N ASP A 20 -4.71 10.71 0.92
CA ASP A 20 -6.00 11.31 0.60
C ASP A 20 -6.56 10.84 -0.76
N ASP A 21 -7.87 11.01 -0.96
CA ASP A 21 -8.56 10.55 -2.16
C ASP A 21 -8.03 11.21 -3.44
N LYS A 22 -7.59 12.46 -3.37
CA LYS A 22 -6.99 13.18 -4.51
C LYS A 22 -5.70 12.52 -4.96
N THR A 23 -4.89 12.11 -3.99
CA THR A 23 -3.64 11.40 -4.22
C THR A 23 -3.90 10.00 -4.75
N LEU A 24 -4.87 9.27 -4.18
CA LEU A 24 -5.25 7.93 -4.65
C LEU A 24 -5.80 7.95 -6.08
N ALA A 25 -6.57 8.98 -6.43
CA ALA A 25 -7.10 9.17 -7.78
C ALA A 25 -6.00 9.40 -8.84
N THR A 26 -4.87 9.99 -8.45
CA THR A 26 -3.76 10.27 -9.37
C THR A 26 -2.70 9.17 -9.38
N LEU A 27 -2.52 8.47 -8.26
CA LEU A 27 -1.56 7.39 -8.08
C LEU A 27 -2.18 6.28 -7.22
N ALA A 28 -2.56 5.19 -7.88
CA ALA A 28 -3.22 4.05 -7.24
C ALA A 28 -2.33 3.42 -6.15
N SER A 29 -2.97 2.77 -5.17
CA SER A 29 -2.26 1.95 -4.18
C SER A 29 -1.56 0.77 -4.85
N PRO A 30 -0.48 0.23 -4.24
CA PRO A 30 0.13 -1.01 -4.71
C PRO A 30 -0.90 -2.14 -4.80
N ASN A 31 -0.87 -2.94 -5.87
CA ASN A 31 -1.72 -4.12 -6.00
C ASN A 31 -0.99 -5.35 -5.43
N LEU A 32 -1.48 -5.89 -4.32
CA LEU A 32 -0.85 -7.01 -3.62
C LEU A 32 -1.53 -8.35 -3.86
N LYS A 33 -2.49 -8.42 -4.80
CA LYS A 33 -3.29 -9.63 -5.06
C LYS A 33 -2.44 -10.84 -5.42
N PHE A 34 -1.32 -10.64 -6.12
CA PHE A 34 -0.41 -11.72 -6.48
C PHE A 34 0.28 -12.36 -5.24
N LEU A 35 0.29 -11.66 -4.09
CA LEU A 35 0.73 -12.19 -2.79
C LEU A 35 -0.42 -12.80 -1.97
N GLY A 36 -1.65 -12.82 -2.50
CA GLY A 36 -2.85 -13.15 -1.73
C GLY A 36 -3.22 -12.08 -0.68
N LYS A 37 -2.74 -10.84 -0.87
CA LYS A 37 -2.90 -9.73 0.10
C LYS A 37 -3.68 -8.57 -0.50
N SER A 38 -4.15 -7.68 0.36
CA SER A 38 -4.91 -6.49 -0.03
C SER A 38 -4.27 -5.21 0.50
N SER A 39 -4.52 -4.12 -0.24
CA SER A 39 -4.26 -2.75 0.21
C SER A 39 -5.58 -2.14 0.69
N VAL A 40 -5.65 -1.81 1.98
CA VAL A 40 -6.79 -1.16 2.62
C VAL A 40 -6.58 0.35 2.53
N GLN A 41 -7.55 1.10 2.01
CA GLN A 41 -7.46 2.55 1.86
C GLN A 41 -8.32 3.24 2.93
N VAL A 42 -7.69 4.04 3.79
CA VAL A 42 -8.38 4.88 4.78
C VAL A 42 -7.60 6.18 4.92
N PRO A 43 -8.06 7.30 4.32
CA PRO A 43 -7.38 8.59 4.44
C PRO A 43 -7.19 9.00 5.91
N PHE A 44 -5.97 9.41 6.26
CA PHE A 44 -5.66 9.93 7.59
C PHE A 44 -5.79 11.45 7.66
N SER A 45 -6.32 11.94 8.78
CA SER A 45 -6.41 13.36 9.11
C SER A 45 -6.07 13.53 10.59
N GLU A 46 -5.07 14.36 10.90
CA GLU A 46 -4.68 14.62 12.30
C GLU A 46 -5.78 15.25 13.14
N ASN A 47 -6.76 15.90 12.50
CA ASN A 47 -7.90 16.51 13.18
C ASN A 47 -8.99 15.50 13.58
N ASP A 48 -8.89 14.23 13.17
CA ASP A 48 -9.91 13.19 13.41
C ASP A 48 -9.26 11.81 13.62
N GLU A 49 -8.37 11.69 14.61
CA GLU A 49 -7.68 10.42 14.90
C GLU A 49 -8.64 9.32 15.36
N ASP A 50 -9.64 9.66 16.18
CA ASP A 50 -10.64 8.71 16.68
C ASP A 50 -11.54 8.19 15.54
N GLY A 51 -12.02 9.09 14.68
CA GLY A 51 -12.81 8.71 13.51
C GLY A 51 -12.00 7.90 12.51
N PHE A 52 -10.72 8.22 12.34
CA PHE A 52 -9.78 7.41 11.56
C PHE A 52 -9.64 6.00 12.14
N LEU A 53 -9.35 5.86 13.44
CA LEU A 53 -9.19 4.57 14.11
C LEU A 53 -10.44 3.70 13.99
N LYS A 54 -11.63 4.29 14.15
CA LYS A 54 -12.90 3.59 13.97
C LYS A 54 -13.05 3.04 12.56
N LYS A 55 -12.70 3.84 11.53
CA LYS A 55 -12.72 3.41 10.12
C LYS A 55 -11.72 2.30 9.87
N VAL A 56 -10.50 2.42 10.38
CA VAL A 56 -9.47 1.37 10.25
C VAL A 56 -9.96 0.08 10.89
N LYS A 57 -10.35 0.07 12.18
CA LYS A 57 -10.84 -1.15 12.85
C LYS A 57 -12.00 -1.81 12.12
N GLY A 58 -12.90 -1.03 11.50
CA GLY A 58 -13.99 -1.57 10.68
C GLY A 58 -13.56 -2.22 9.36
N ARG A 59 -12.30 -2.07 8.92
CA ARG A 59 -11.75 -2.66 7.69
C ARG A 59 -10.90 -3.90 7.93
N PHE A 60 -10.48 -4.16 9.16
CA PHE A 60 -9.64 -5.30 9.53
C PHE A 60 -10.48 -6.30 10.33
N SER A 61 -10.58 -7.53 9.84
CA SER A 61 -11.36 -8.58 10.51
C SER A 61 -10.73 -9.07 11.81
N ASP A 62 -9.40 -9.05 11.89
CA ASP A 62 -8.63 -9.53 13.04
C ASP A 62 -7.40 -8.62 13.30
N PRO A 63 -7.62 -7.40 13.82
CA PRO A 63 -6.54 -6.44 14.04
C PRO A 63 -5.48 -6.94 15.04
N GLU A 64 -5.88 -7.73 16.04
CA GLU A 64 -5.02 -8.25 17.11
C GLU A 64 -4.00 -9.28 16.62
N ASN A 65 -4.24 -9.93 15.47
CA ASN A 65 -3.31 -10.86 14.84
C ASN A 65 -2.68 -10.35 13.53
N THR A 66 -3.10 -9.18 13.04
CA THR A 66 -2.63 -8.63 11.75
C THR A 66 -1.44 -7.69 11.93
N VAL A 67 -0.38 -7.90 11.14
CA VAL A 67 0.74 -6.97 10.97
C VAL A 67 0.40 -5.94 9.89
N VAL A 68 0.40 -4.65 10.24
CA VAL A 68 -0.01 -3.58 9.30
C VAL A 68 1.19 -2.80 8.78
N TYR A 69 1.30 -2.66 7.46
CA TYR A 69 2.27 -1.78 6.80
C TYR A 69 1.58 -0.50 6.33
N VAL A 70 1.98 0.65 6.87
CA VAL A 70 1.36 1.95 6.61
C VAL A 70 2.09 2.67 5.47
N LEU A 71 1.35 3.02 4.42
CA LEU A 71 1.81 3.79 3.28
C LEU A 71 1.18 5.18 3.26
N ASP A 72 2.03 6.20 3.22
CA ASP A 72 1.66 7.59 2.94
C ASP A 72 2.53 8.11 1.77
N ASN A 73 2.32 9.35 1.33
CA ASN A 73 3.17 10.03 0.35
C ASN A 73 4.63 10.07 0.78
N PHE A 74 4.86 10.40 2.05
CA PHE A 74 6.14 10.43 2.74
C PHE A 74 5.98 9.79 4.12
N ASP A 75 7.05 9.56 4.88
CA ASP A 75 6.99 8.73 6.08
C ASP A 75 6.50 9.42 7.37
N GLY A 76 6.19 10.72 7.33
CA GLY A 76 5.77 11.51 8.48
C GLY A 76 4.50 11.00 9.17
N ASN A 77 3.34 11.11 8.51
CA ASN A 77 2.07 10.65 9.10
C ASN A 77 2.05 9.13 9.28
N SER A 78 2.67 8.38 8.37
CA SER A 78 2.68 6.93 8.47
C SER A 78 3.39 6.43 9.73
N SER A 79 4.44 7.13 10.21
CA SER A 79 5.09 6.78 11.47
C SER A 79 4.14 7.00 12.66
N LYS A 80 3.44 8.13 12.70
CA LYS A 80 2.45 8.45 13.73
C LYS A 80 1.31 7.43 13.75
N VAL A 81 0.78 7.09 12.57
CA VAL A 81 -0.29 6.10 12.43
C VAL A 81 0.16 4.72 12.88
N ALA A 82 1.39 4.29 12.56
CA ALA A 82 1.89 2.99 13.02
C ALA A 82 1.88 2.90 14.56
N GLU A 83 2.37 3.92 15.26
CA GLU A 83 2.29 3.99 16.72
C GLU A 83 0.84 3.99 17.24
N LEU A 84 -0.03 4.75 16.58
CA LEU A 84 -1.45 4.84 16.92
C LEU A 84 -2.14 3.47 16.83
N LEU A 85 -1.87 2.69 15.79
CA LEU A 85 -2.45 1.35 15.62
C LEU A 85 -2.01 0.38 16.73
N ILE A 86 -0.71 0.36 17.07
CA ILE A 86 -0.16 -0.49 18.12
C ILE A 86 -0.80 -0.15 19.48
N LYS A 87 -0.89 1.15 19.83
CA LYS A 87 -1.56 1.62 21.05
C LYS A 87 -3.03 1.23 21.13
N ASN A 88 -3.65 0.88 20.00
CA ASN A 88 -5.07 0.58 19.86
C ASN A 88 -5.37 -0.89 19.58
N GLY A 89 -4.43 -1.80 19.84
CA GLY A 89 -4.65 -3.25 19.85
C GLY A 89 -4.32 -3.97 18.55
N PHE A 90 -3.63 -3.33 17.60
CA PHE A 90 -3.04 -4.06 16.49
C PHE A 90 -1.78 -4.81 16.93
N LYS A 91 -1.56 -6.02 16.39
CA LYS A 91 -0.40 -6.86 16.71
C LYS A 91 0.92 -6.09 16.60
N GLU A 92 1.18 -5.59 15.40
CA GLU A 92 2.35 -4.80 15.03
C GLU A 92 1.96 -3.87 13.89
N ALA A 93 2.60 -2.70 13.84
CA ALA A 93 2.48 -1.80 12.71
C ALA A 93 3.83 -1.17 12.36
N TYR A 94 4.09 -1.07 11.05
CA TYR A 94 5.31 -0.50 10.50
C TYR A 94 4.95 0.54 9.46
N TYR A 95 5.72 1.62 9.37
CA TYR A 95 5.60 2.56 8.28
C TYR A 95 6.62 2.27 7.17
N ILE A 96 6.25 2.61 5.94
CA ILE A 96 7.16 2.49 4.79
C ILE A 96 8.05 3.72 4.75
N ARG A 97 9.34 3.55 5.10
CA ARG A 97 10.33 4.63 5.04
C ARG A 97 10.39 5.25 3.64
N GLY A 98 10.35 6.58 3.57
CA GLY A 98 10.23 7.34 2.33
C GLY A 98 8.83 7.36 1.71
N GLY A 99 7.85 6.64 2.25
CA GLY A 99 6.48 6.59 1.71
C GLY A 99 6.41 6.11 0.26
N ALA A 100 5.41 6.57 -0.47
CA ALA A 100 5.23 6.27 -1.89
C ALA A 100 6.24 7.02 -2.77
N ARG A 101 6.56 8.29 -2.43
CA ARG A 101 7.20 9.27 -3.32
C ARG A 101 8.61 9.69 -2.91
N GLY A 102 9.09 9.29 -1.73
CA GLY A 102 10.43 9.66 -1.26
C GLY A 102 11.56 8.96 -2.01
N LYS A 103 12.79 9.44 -1.81
CA LYS A 103 14.00 8.98 -2.53
C LYS A 103 14.29 7.47 -2.40
N ASN A 104 13.85 6.85 -1.31
CA ASN A 104 13.93 5.40 -1.07
C ASN A 104 12.53 4.79 -0.84
N GLY A 105 11.49 5.50 -1.28
CA GLY A 105 10.10 5.09 -1.15
C GLY A 105 9.69 4.08 -2.22
N TRP A 106 8.42 3.69 -2.21
CA TRP A 106 7.89 2.62 -3.07
C TRP A 106 8.20 2.83 -4.55
N LEU A 107 7.87 4.02 -5.10
CA LEU A 107 8.12 4.33 -6.51
C LEU A 107 9.60 4.33 -6.86
N ALA A 108 10.46 4.80 -5.97
CA ALA A 108 11.90 4.90 -6.24
C ALA A 108 12.56 3.52 -6.37
N ILE A 109 12.06 2.53 -5.63
CA ILE A 109 12.64 1.18 -5.63
C ILE A 109 11.93 0.20 -6.55
N GLN A 110 10.80 0.58 -7.16
CA GLN A 110 9.94 -0.41 -7.81
C GLN A 110 10.56 -1.04 -9.05
N GLU A 111 11.28 -0.26 -9.86
CA GLU A 111 11.91 -0.75 -11.09
C GLU A 111 13.05 -1.74 -10.82
N GLU A 112 13.74 -1.58 -9.71
CA GLU A 112 14.93 -2.38 -9.38
C GLU A 112 14.62 -3.55 -8.43
N LEU A 113 13.69 -3.36 -7.49
CA LEU A 113 13.52 -4.26 -6.34
C LEU A 113 12.13 -4.89 -6.21
N LEU A 114 11.12 -4.41 -6.94
CA LEU A 114 9.74 -4.87 -6.79
C LEU A 114 9.25 -5.56 -8.07
N PRO A 115 8.48 -6.65 -7.97
CA PRO A 115 7.90 -7.28 -9.15
C PRO A 115 6.85 -6.35 -9.78
N PRO A 116 6.71 -6.31 -11.12
CA PRO A 116 5.79 -5.39 -11.81
C PRO A 116 4.35 -5.36 -11.28
N PRO A 117 3.72 -6.48 -10.86
CA PRO A 117 2.35 -6.45 -10.35
C PRO A 117 2.11 -5.56 -9.13
N VAL A 118 3.16 -5.21 -8.36
CA VAL A 118 3.02 -4.33 -7.19
C VAL A 118 3.45 -2.90 -7.43
N HIS A 119 3.85 -2.57 -8.66
CA HIS A 119 4.20 -1.21 -9.02
C HIS A 119 2.99 -0.30 -8.83
N MET A 120 3.29 0.95 -8.50
CA MET A 120 2.28 2.00 -8.41
C MET A 120 2.28 2.79 -9.71
N TYR A 121 1.13 2.85 -10.37
CA TYR A 121 0.97 3.56 -11.63
C TYR A 121 0.10 4.79 -11.46
N THR A 122 0.47 5.85 -12.18
CA THR A 122 -0.42 7.01 -12.30
C THR A 122 -1.64 6.64 -13.13
N ALA A 123 -2.77 7.33 -12.92
CA ALA A 123 -3.98 7.09 -13.71
C ALA A 123 -3.76 7.20 -15.24
N LYS A 124 -2.75 7.96 -15.68
CA LYS A 124 -2.35 8.07 -17.08
C LYS A 124 -1.62 6.81 -17.60
N ASN A 125 -0.81 6.18 -16.75
CA ASN A 125 0.01 5.02 -17.12
C ASN A 125 -0.78 3.70 -17.10
N VAL A 126 -1.85 3.59 -16.28
CA VAL A 126 -2.73 2.41 -16.25
C VAL A 126 -3.40 2.13 -17.60
N LYS A 127 -3.70 3.18 -18.38
CA LYS A 127 -4.24 3.02 -19.75
C LYS A 127 -3.24 2.43 -20.73
N SER A 128 -1.93 2.64 -20.54
CA SER A 128 -0.91 2.05 -21.41
C SER A 128 -0.57 0.60 -21.06
N SER A 129 -0.62 0.22 -19.78
CA SER A 129 -0.32 -1.16 -19.36
C SER A 129 -1.40 -2.17 -19.78
N ASN A 130 -2.67 -1.77 -19.83
CA ASN A 130 -3.75 -2.64 -20.31
C ASN A 130 -3.75 -2.89 -21.83
N ASN A 131 -3.02 -2.09 -22.61
CA ASN A 131 -2.95 -2.23 -24.07
C ASN A 131 -1.86 -3.21 -24.53
N ASN A 132 -0.99 -3.69 -23.62
CA ASN A 132 0.10 -4.59 -23.96
C ASN A 132 -0.23 -6.08 -23.75
N GLU A 133 -1.44 -6.42 -23.29
CA GLU A 133 -1.90 -7.82 -23.16
C GLU A 133 -2.72 -8.32 -24.37
N ALA A 134 -2.90 -7.52 -25.43
CA ALA A 134 -3.71 -7.86 -26.60
C ALA A 134 -2.89 -8.01 -27.91
N SER A 135 -1.68 -8.57 -27.85
CA SER A 135 -0.88 -8.89 -29.05
C SER A 135 -0.17 -10.24 -28.94
N ILE A 136 -0.91 -11.33 -28.67
CA ILE A 136 -0.50 -12.68 -29.09
C ILE A 136 -1.76 -13.41 -29.57
N VAL A 137 -2.27 -13.05 -30.75
CA VAL A 137 -3.12 -13.93 -31.55
C VAL A 137 -2.76 -13.75 -33.02
N GLY A 138 -2.37 -14.86 -33.66
CA GLY A 138 -2.45 -15.04 -35.10
C GLY A 138 -1.14 -14.89 -35.86
N ASN A 139 -0.52 -16.02 -36.22
CA ASN A 139 -0.67 -16.53 -37.59
C ASN A 139 -0.14 -17.96 -37.69
N GLU A 140 -1.08 -18.90 -37.83
CA GLU A 140 -0.85 -20.14 -38.58
C GLU A 140 -1.04 -19.79 -40.07
N ASN A 141 -0.10 -20.22 -40.90
CA ASN A 141 -0.30 -20.82 -42.22
C ASN A 141 1.04 -21.34 -42.74
#